data_AF-A0A925F482-F1
#
_entry.id   AF-A0A925F482-F1
#
_cell.length_a   1.000
_cell.length_b   1.000
_cell.length_c   1.000
_cell.angle_alpha   90.00
_cell.angle_beta   90.00
_cell.angle_gamma   90.00
#
_symmetry.space_group_name_H-M   'P 1'
#
loop_
_entity.id
_entity.type
_entity.pdbx_description
1 polymer ?
#
loop_
_entity_poly.entity_id
_entity_poly.type
_entity_poly.pdbx_seq_one_letter_code
_entity_poly.pdbx_strand_id
1 'polypeptide(L)'
;MPRPPRPKPSFSQIAAGFFRLVRWPNLLLLALTQYLVRLSLISPEEPWYTGLLEGGLFRIALSTACIAAAGYIINDYYDIKIDIINKPERVVSGRYIKRRWALGINIALNGLGILLGLTVSLRVAALNAAAVFFLWLYSNHLKRQPFWGNLMVSLLTALALVVLAVQYRRHVEAVYLYALFSFCLSLVREIIKDMEDVRGDATFGCQTLPILWGMRRTKTLLYIILVSFFLILAGSLRVLPPS
;
A
#
# COMPACT_ATOMS: atom_id res chain seq x y z
N MET A 1 -33.13 25.95 8.81
CA MET A 1 -32.93 25.40 10.16
C MET A 1 -31.50 24.84 10.27
N PRO A 2 -30.70 25.25 11.26
CA PRO A 2 -29.42 24.60 11.53
C PRO A 2 -29.67 23.15 11.97
N ARG A 3 -28.94 22.19 11.37
CA ARG A 3 -29.03 20.78 11.78
C ARG A 3 -28.57 20.65 13.24
N PRO A 4 -29.24 19.83 14.07
CA PRO A 4 -28.82 19.62 15.45
C PRO A 4 -27.38 19.09 15.50
N PRO A 5 -26.58 19.48 16.51
CA PRO A 5 -25.22 18.99 16.66
C PRO A 5 -25.24 17.46 16.79
N ARG A 6 -24.43 16.79 15.97
CA ARG A 6 -24.34 15.32 16.01
C ARG A 6 -23.82 14.89 17.40
N PRO A 7 -24.39 13.83 18.00
CA PRO A 7 -23.91 13.31 19.28
C PRO A 7 -22.42 12.93 19.17
N LYS A 8 -21.69 13.12 20.26
CA LYS A 8 -20.27 12.71 20.33
C LYS A 8 -20.17 11.21 20.05
N PRO A 9 -19.24 10.76 19.20
CA PRO A 9 -19.12 9.35 18.88
C PRO A 9 -18.68 8.54 20.10
N SER A 10 -19.18 7.32 20.22
CA SER A 10 -18.77 6.38 21.28
C SER A 10 -17.35 5.87 21.05
N PHE A 11 -16.71 5.32 22.10
CA PHE A 11 -15.38 4.69 21.97
C PHE A 11 -15.37 3.57 20.91
N SER A 12 -16.40 2.73 20.87
CA SER A 12 -16.53 1.66 19.87
C SER A 12 -16.61 2.20 18.44
N GLN A 13 -17.29 3.33 18.22
CA GLN A 13 -17.34 3.99 16.92
C GLN A 13 -15.99 4.60 16.52
N ILE A 14 -15.26 5.17 17.49
CA ILE A 14 -13.91 5.71 17.26
C ILE A 14 -12.96 4.57 16.89
N ALA A 15 -12.97 3.47 17.63
CA ALA A 15 -12.14 2.29 17.35
C ALA A 15 -12.46 1.68 15.97
N ALA A 16 -13.74 1.46 15.67
CA ALA A 16 -14.17 0.94 14.38
C ALA A 16 -13.80 1.89 13.22
N GLY A 17 -13.92 3.21 13.44
CA GLY A 17 -13.46 4.23 12.51
C GLY A 17 -11.95 4.13 12.27
N PHE A 18 -11.16 4.00 13.33
CA PHE A 18 -9.71 3.85 13.23
C PHE A 18 -9.28 2.61 12.42
N PHE A 19 -9.88 1.44 12.69
CA PHE A 19 -9.58 0.21 11.93
C PHE A 19 -9.94 0.34 10.45
N ARG A 20 -11.04 1.02 10.13
CA ARG A 20 -11.41 1.33 8.74
C ARG A 20 -10.41 2.30 8.09
N LEU A 21 -9.97 3.32 8.83
CA LEU A 21 -9.01 4.33 8.37
C LEU A 21 -7.67 3.71 7.97
N VAL A 22 -7.13 2.83 8.82
CA VAL A 22 -5.84 2.14 8.54
C VAL A 22 -5.98 0.97 7.56
N ARG A 23 -7.21 0.68 7.09
CA ARG A 23 -7.52 -0.43 6.18
C ARG A 23 -6.93 -1.74 6.68
N TRP A 24 -7.27 -2.10 7.93
CA TRP A 24 -6.68 -3.25 8.63
C TRP A 24 -6.64 -4.57 7.85
N PRO A 25 -7.61 -4.94 6.96
CA PRO A 25 -7.50 -6.17 6.20
C PRO A 25 -6.30 -6.16 5.24
N ASN A 26 -5.98 -5.00 4.67
CA ASN A 26 -4.82 -4.84 3.80
C ASN A 26 -3.51 -4.99 4.57
N LEU A 27 -3.46 -4.47 5.80
CA LEU A 27 -2.28 -4.61 6.67
C LEU A 27 -2.06 -6.06 7.10
N LEU A 28 -3.14 -6.77 7.40
CA LEU A 28 -3.08 -8.20 7.71
C LEU A 28 -2.60 -9.00 6.50
N LEU A 29 -3.15 -8.74 5.31
CA LEU A 29 -2.72 -9.40 4.08
C LEU A 29 -1.24 -9.12 3.77
N LEU A 30 -0.79 -7.89 3.99
CA LEU A 30 0.60 -7.49 3.82
C LEU A 30 1.53 -8.31 4.73
N ALA A 31 1.24 -8.35 6.03
CA ALA A 31 2.01 -9.14 6.98
C ALA A 31 1.98 -10.62 6.61
N LEU A 32 0.80 -11.19 6.33
CA LEU A 32 0.65 -12.58 5.90
C LEU A 32 1.51 -12.89 4.66
N THR A 33 1.50 -12.01 3.67
CA THR A 33 2.30 -12.18 2.45
C THR A 33 3.79 -12.20 2.77
N GLN A 34 4.27 -11.31 3.64
CA GLN A 34 5.67 -11.30 4.06
C GLN A 34 6.06 -12.60 4.80
N TYR A 35 5.17 -13.11 5.66
CA TYR A 35 5.37 -14.41 6.31
C TYR A 35 5.40 -15.55 5.30
N LEU A 36 4.44 -15.62 4.37
CA LEU A 36 4.39 -16.66 3.35
C LEU A 36 5.63 -16.63 2.44
N VAL A 37 6.13 -15.45 2.07
CA VAL A 37 7.37 -15.30 1.30
C VAL A 37 8.57 -15.81 2.10
N ARG A 38 8.67 -15.47 3.39
CA ARG A 38 9.77 -15.94 4.24
C ARG A 38 9.76 -17.46 4.43
N LEU A 39 8.57 -18.06 4.57
CA LEU A 39 8.41 -19.50 4.79
C LEU A 39 8.54 -20.31 3.50
N SER A 40 7.97 -19.84 2.39
CA SER A 40 7.84 -20.64 1.16
C SER A 40 8.92 -20.36 0.13
N LEU A 41 9.50 -19.16 0.13
CA LEU A 41 10.47 -18.74 -0.90
C LEU A 41 11.89 -18.59 -0.34
N ILE A 42 12.06 -18.05 0.87
CA ILE A 42 13.38 -17.68 1.39
C ILE A 42 14.10 -18.82 2.11
N SER A 43 13.40 -19.59 2.95
CA SER A 43 13.95 -20.82 3.55
C SER A 43 12.91 -21.93 3.57
N PRO A 44 12.54 -22.50 2.40
CA PRO A 44 11.58 -23.60 2.34
C PRO A 44 12.07 -24.89 3.04
N GLU A 45 13.39 -25.04 3.21
CA GLU A 45 14.02 -26.19 3.86
C GLU A 45 13.94 -26.14 5.39
N GLU A 46 13.72 -24.97 5.98
CA GLU A 46 13.60 -24.81 7.43
C GLU A 46 12.18 -25.21 7.90
N PRO A 47 12.03 -25.81 9.09
CA PRO A 47 10.71 -26.08 9.65
C PRO A 47 9.89 -24.78 9.78
N TRP A 48 8.64 -24.79 9.34
CA TRP A 48 7.81 -23.57 9.23
C TRP A 48 7.71 -22.74 10.52
N TYR A 49 7.83 -23.35 11.70
CA TYR A 49 7.74 -22.64 12.99
C TYR A 49 8.96 -21.76 13.27
N THR A 50 10.13 -22.04 12.67
CA THR A 50 11.33 -21.21 12.86
C THR A 50 11.14 -19.83 12.26
N GLY A 51 10.60 -19.77 11.04
CA GLY A 51 10.26 -18.51 10.37
C GLY A 51 9.06 -17.82 11.03
N LEU A 52 8.05 -18.58 11.49
CA LEU A 52 6.86 -18.01 12.13
C LEU A 52 7.20 -17.28 13.45
N LEU A 53 8.08 -17.86 14.25
CA LEU A 53 8.50 -17.30 15.54
C LEU A 53 9.73 -16.38 15.41
N GLU A 54 10.17 -16.09 14.19
CA GLU A 54 11.34 -15.27 13.96
C GLU A 54 11.06 -13.80 14.35
N GLY A 55 11.70 -13.35 15.44
CA GLY A 55 11.54 -11.97 15.91
C GLY A 55 12.02 -10.92 14.89
N GLY A 56 12.95 -11.27 13.99
CA GLY A 56 13.37 -10.41 12.87
C GLY A 56 12.22 -10.15 11.90
N LEU A 57 11.60 -11.22 11.40
CA LEU A 57 10.45 -11.17 10.49
C LEU A 57 9.27 -10.41 11.11
N PHE A 58 8.95 -10.69 12.37
CA PHE A 58 7.87 -9.98 13.08
C PHE A 58 8.10 -8.46 13.09
N ARG A 59 9.33 -8.01 13.38
CA ARG A 59 9.69 -6.59 13.37
C ARG A 59 9.63 -5.97 11.97
N ILE A 60 10.05 -6.70 10.93
CA ILE A 60 9.89 -6.24 9.53
C ILE A 60 8.41 -6.09 9.21
N ALA A 61 7.59 -7.09 9.50
CA ALA A 61 6.16 -7.08 9.20
C ALA A 61 5.42 -5.96 9.94
N LEU A 62 5.70 -5.81 11.24
CA LEU A 62 5.17 -4.72 12.04
C LEU A 62 5.63 -3.35 11.52
N SER A 63 6.91 -3.20 11.17
CA SER A 63 7.43 -1.94 10.64
C SER A 63 6.76 -1.54 9.32
N THR A 64 6.58 -2.51 8.42
CA THR A 64 5.93 -2.31 7.12
C THR A 64 4.46 -1.98 7.31
N ALA A 65 3.76 -2.68 8.22
CA ALA A 65 2.36 -2.42 8.55
C ALA A 65 2.16 -1.02 9.16
N CYS A 66 3.05 -0.56 10.03
CA CYS A 66 3.01 0.80 10.58
C CYS A 66 3.14 1.86 9.48
N ILE A 67 4.10 1.71 8.56
CA ILE A 67 4.31 2.65 7.45
C ILE A 67 3.13 2.64 6.48
N ALA A 68 2.60 1.46 6.15
CA ALA A 68 1.41 1.33 5.31
C ALA A 68 0.17 1.96 5.97
N ALA A 69 -0.03 1.74 7.27
CA ALA A 69 -1.11 2.37 8.05
C ALA A 69 -0.97 3.90 8.04
N ALA A 70 0.25 4.42 8.24
CA ALA A 70 0.53 5.85 8.15
C ALA A 70 0.21 6.38 6.75
N GLY A 71 0.59 5.66 5.70
CA GLY A 71 0.26 5.94 4.31
C GLY A 71 -1.24 6.04 4.05
N TYR A 72 -2.03 5.10 4.58
CA TYR A 72 -3.49 5.15 4.47
C TYR A 72 -4.08 6.36 5.20
N ILE A 73 -3.58 6.70 6.38
CA ILE A 73 -4.04 7.87 7.16
C ILE A 73 -3.77 9.18 6.41
N ILE A 74 -2.55 9.37 5.89
CA ILE A 74 -2.22 10.61 5.17
C ILE A 74 -2.95 10.70 3.84
N ASN A 75 -3.14 9.58 3.14
CA ASN A 75 -3.95 9.54 1.93
C ASN A 75 -5.40 9.95 2.21
N ASP A 76 -6.05 9.35 3.21
CA ASP A 76 -7.41 9.70 3.63
C ASP A 76 -7.52 11.18 4.09
N TYR A 77 -6.49 11.72 4.74
CA TYR A 77 -6.42 13.12 5.14
C TYR A 77 -6.52 14.11 3.95
N TYR A 78 -5.84 13.80 2.83
CA TYR A 78 -5.92 14.61 1.62
C TYR A 78 -7.20 14.36 0.81
N ASP A 79 -7.76 13.16 0.92
CA ASP A 79 -8.87 12.69 0.07
C ASP A 79 -10.26 13.00 0.61
N ILE A 80 -10.40 13.48 1.85
CA ILE A 80 -11.70 13.73 2.50
C ILE A 80 -12.74 14.37 1.57
N LYS A 81 -12.36 15.41 0.81
CA LYS A 81 -13.30 16.13 -0.06
C LYS A 81 -13.69 15.29 -1.30
N ILE A 82 -12.75 14.55 -1.86
CA ILE A 82 -12.95 13.68 -3.03
C ILE A 82 -13.82 12.48 -2.62
N ASP A 83 -13.50 11.85 -1.49
CA ASP A 83 -14.19 10.66 -1.01
C ASP A 83 -15.64 10.95 -0.56
N ILE A 84 -15.98 12.18 -0.19
CA ILE A 84 -17.38 12.58 0.05
C ILE A 84 -18.22 12.46 -1.23
N ILE A 85 -17.63 12.68 -2.41
CA ILE A 85 -18.33 12.57 -3.69
C ILE A 85 -18.35 11.11 -4.16
N ASN A 86 -17.20 10.43 -4.13
CA ASN A 86 -17.06 9.09 -4.69
C ASN A 86 -17.63 8.00 -3.77
N LYS A 87 -17.41 8.10 -2.45
CA LYS A 87 -17.63 7.03 -1.45
C LYS A 87 -18.13 7.59 -0.10
N PRO A 88 -19.28 8.29 -0.05
CA PRO A 88 -19.74 9.04 1.12
C PRO A 88 -19.93 8.20 2.39
N GLU A 89 -20.17 6.90 2.26
CA GLU A 89 -20.30 5.90 3.32
C GLU A 89 -18.95 5.47 3.94
N ARG A 90 -17.83 5.65 3.23
CA ARG A 90 -16.49 5.26 3.68
C ARG A 90 -15.72 6.38 4.39
N VAL A 91 -16.18 7.63 4.31
CA VAL A 91 -15.48 8.80 4.88
C VAL A 91 -15.46 8.73 6.42
N VAL A 92 -14.31 8.33 6.97
CA VAL A 92 -14.06 8.30 8.43
C VAL A 92 -13.45 9.61 8.91
N SER A 93 -12.44 10.14 8.20
CA SER A 93 -11.84 11.44 8.54
C SER A 93 -12.83 12.57 8.33
N GLY A 94 -12.94 13.45 9.34
CA GLY A 94 -13.94 14.51 9.36
C GLY A 94 -15.23 14.15 10.11
N ARG A 95 -15.54 12.86 10.33
CA ARG A 95 -16.65 12.42 11.19
C ARG A 95 -16.19 11.96 12.58
N TYR A 96 -15.11 11.17 12.66
CA TYR A 96 -14.71 10.50 13.90
C TYR A 96 -13.31 10.90 14.41
N ILE A 97 -12.36 11.20 13.52
CA ILE A 97 -10.98 11.56 13.87
C ILE A 97 -10.69 12.99 13.40
N LYS A 98 -10.14 13.82 14.31
CA LYS A 98 -9.75 15.21 13.98
C LYS A 98 -8.45 15.21 13.18
N ARG A 99 -8.33 16.16 12.26
CA ARG A 99 -7.16 16.37 11.38
C ARG A 99 -5.80 16.38 12.11
N ARG A 100 -5.71 17.08 13.25
CA ARG A 100 -4.49 17.13 14.08
C ARG A 100 -4.05 15.76 14.59
N TRP A 101 -5.02 14.91 14.96
CA TRP A 101 -4.73 13.55 15.45
C TRP A 101 -4.30 12.64 14.31
N ALA A 102 -4.92 12.75 13.13
CA ALA A 102 -4.51 12.00 11.95
C ALA A 102 -3.03 12.26 11.58
N LEU A 103 -2.61 13.53 11.59
CA LEU A 103 -1.20 13.90 11.35
C LEU A 103 -0.28 13.39 12.47
N GLY A 104 -0.66 13.54 13.73
CA GLY A 104 0.13 13.03 14.86
C GLY A 104 0.33 11.52 14.81
N ILE A 105 -0.73 10.76 14.49
CA ILE A 105 -0.66 9.30 14.34
C ILE A 105 0.19 8.92 13.13
N ASN A 106 0.06 9.63 12.00
CA ASN A 106 0.91 9.39 10.82
C ASN A 106 2.40 9.53 11.15
N ILE A 107 2.79 10.61 11.84
CA ILE A 107 4.18 10.84 12.24
C ILE A 107 4.65 9.76 13.22
N ALA A 108 3.84 9.43 14.22
CA ALA A 108 4.17 8.41 15.22
C ALA A 108 4.37 7.02 14.58
N LEU A 109 3.47 6.61 13.67
CA LEU A 109 3.57 5.32 12.97
C LEU A 109 4.76 5.25 12.02
N ASN A 110 5.05 6.33 11.28
CA ASN A 110 6.24 6.39 10.42
C ASN A 110 7.53 6.31 11.26
N GLY A 111 7.61 7.07 12.35
CA GLY A 111 8.74 7.02 13.28
C GLY A 111 8.93 5.62 13.87
N LEU A 112 7.84 4.99 14.34
CA LEU A 112 7.87 3.62 14.85
C LEU A 112 8.32 2.62 13.79
N GLY A 113 7.82 2.72 12.54
CA GLY A 113 8.24 1.85 11.45
C GLY A 113 9.73 1.97 11.12
N ILE A 114 10.28 3.18 11.11
CA ILE A 114 11.73 3.37 10.89
C ILE A 114 12.54 2.82 12.07
N LEU A 115 12.13 3.10 13.32
CA LEU A 115 12.80 2.60 14.53
C LEU A 115 12.80 1.07 14.58
N LEU A 116 11.67 0.42 14.30
CA LEU A 116 11.61 -1.04 14.21
C LEU A 116 12.54 -1.58 13.13
N GLY A 117 12.59 -0.93 11.96
CA GLY A 117 13.53 -1.26 10.89
C GLY A 117 14.99 -1.16 11.32
N LEU A 118 15.35 -0.14 12.11
CA LEU A 118 16.71 0.02 12.66
C LEU A 118 17.11 -1.13 13.58
N THR A 119 16.16 -1.67 14.36
CA THR A 119 16.44 -2.84 15.22
C THR A 119 16.69 -4.13 14.43
N VAL A 120 16.34 -4.16 13.13
CA VAL A 120 16.57 -5.29 12.24
C VAL A 120 17.89 -5.09 11.48
N SER A 121 18.01 -4.00 10.72
CA SER A 121 19.27 -3.59 10.07
C SER A 121 19.19 -2.16 9.52
N LEU A 122 20.35 -1.52 9.33
CA LEU A 122 20.42 -0.19 8.70
C LEU A 122 19.82 -0.17 7.28
N ARG A 123 19.92 -1.30 6.54
CA ARG A 123 19.36 -1.43 5.19
C ARG A 123 17.83 -1.41 5.23
N VAL A 124 17.21 -2.14 6.15
CA VAL A 124 15.75 -2.14 6.33
C VAL A 124 15.27 -0.75 6.76
N ALA A 125 15.96 -0.09 7.69
CA ALA A 125 15.66 1.27 8.09
C ALA A 125 15.73 2.27 6.93
N ALA A 126 16.74 2.16 6.06
CA ALA A 126 16.90 3.01 4.89
C ALA A 126 15.75 2.82 3.89
N LEU A 127 15.35 1.57 3.63
CA LEU A 127 14.18 1.28 2.78
C LEU A 127 12.88 1.81 3.39
N ASN A 128 12.71 1.69 4.70
CA ASN A 128 11.56 2.25 5.42
C ASN A 128 11.54 3.78 5.31
N ALA A 129 12.67 4.45 5.50
CA ALA A 129 12.77 5.90 5.34
C ALA A 129 12.45 6.35 3.92
N ALA A 130 12.95 5.62 2.90
CA ALA A 130 12.60 5.86 1.51
C ALA A 130 11.10 5.67 1.26
N ALA A 131 10.50 4.60 1.80
CA ALA A 131 9.06 4.35 1.67
C ALA A 131 8.22 5.49 2.29
N VAL A 132 8.60 5.98 3.47
CA VAL A 132 7.96 7.14 4.12
C VAL A 132 8.05 8.39 3.25
N PHE A 133 9.24 8.69 2.71
CA PHE A 133 9.43 9.83 1.81
C PHE A 133 8.57 9.73 0.54
N PHE A 134 8.56 8.55 -0.11
CA PHE A 134 7.79 8.34 -1.33
C PHE A 134 6.27 8.30 -1.08
N LEU A 135 5.81 7.80 0.07
CA LEU A 135 4.41 7.92 0.48
C LEU A 135 3.99 9.38 0.65
N TRP A 136 4.83 10.19 1.29
CA TRP A 136 4.61 11.63 1.41
C TRP A 136 4.58 12.31 0.04
N LEU A 137 5.56 12.01 -0.83
CA LEU A 137 5.63 12.58 -2.19
C LEU A 137 4.40 12.18 -3.03
N TYR A 138 3.96 10.94 -2.90
CA TYR A 138 2.72 10.44 -3.51
C TYR A 138 1.51 11.24 -3.05
N SER A 139 1.26 11.32 -1.73
CA SER A 139 0.07 11.97 -1.19
C SER A 139 0.05 13.48 -1.41
N ASN A 140 1.22 14.12 -1.41
CA ASN A 140 1.32 15.56 -1.59
C ASN A 140 1.25 16.00 -3.06
N HIS A 141 1.85 15.23 -3.98
CA HIS A 141 2.04 15.68 -5.36
C HIS A 141 1.60 14.66 -6.41
N LEU A 142 2.18 13.45 -6.41
CA LEU A 142 2.06 12.53 -7.55
C LEU A 142 0.64 11.99 -7.76
N LYS A 143 -0.17 11.91 -6.69
CA LYS A 143 -1.54 11.42 -6.78
C LYS A 143 -2.39 12.20 -7.78
N ARG A 144 -2.10 13.50 -7.99
CA ARG A 144 -2.88 14.35 -8.90
C ARG A 144 -2.40 14.29 -10.34
N GLN A 145 -1.25 13.65 -10.59
CA GLN A 145 -0.64 13.51 -11.89
C GLN A 145 -1.10 12.22 -12.58
N PRO A 146 -1.16 12.19 -13.92
CA PRO A 146 -1.50 10.99 -14.66
C PRO A 146 -0.43 9.93 -14.46
N PHE A 147 -0.84 8.69 -14.16
CA PHE A 147 -0.02 7.48 -14.07
C PHE A 147 1.03 7.45 -12.94
N TRP A 148 1.72 8.54 -12.66
CA TRP A 148 2.79 8.61 -11.66
C TRP A 148 2.32 8.27 -10.24
N GLY A 149 1.09 8.64 -9.89
CA GLY A 149 0.47 8.21 -8.64
C GLY A 149 0.32 6.69 -8.56
N ASN A 150 -0.26 6.07 -9.60
CA ASN A 150 -0.46 4.62 -9.67
C ASN A 150 0.87 3.87 -9.66
N LEU A 151 1.86 4.37 -10.43
CA LEU A 151 3.20 3.81 -10.47
C LEU A 151 3.86 3.82 -9.08
N MET A 152 3.79 4.95 -8.37
CA MET A 152 4.41 5.09 -7.05
C MET A 152 3.80 4.14 -6.00
N VAL A 153 2.47 4.05 -5.93
CA VAL A 153 1.79 3.11 -5.01
C VAL A 153 2.16 1.66 -5.32
N SER A 154 2.29 1.33 -6.60
CA SER A 154 2.68 0.00 -7.05
C SER A 154 4.11 -0.34 -6.67
N LEU A 155 5.05 0.59 -6.85
CA LEU A 155 6.45 0.44 -6.43
C LEU A 155 6.55 0.25 -4.91
N LEU A 156 5.80 1.02 -4.12
CA LEU A 156 5.74 0.88 -2.67
C LEU A 156 5.15 -0.47 -2.23
N THR A 157 4.16 -0.98 -2.97
CA THR A 157 3.58 -2.31 -2.72
C THR A 157 4.62 -3.42 -2.96
N ALA A 158 5.41 -3.31 -4.04
CA ALA A 158 6.49 -4.24 -4.31
C ALA A 158 7.65 -4.12 -3.33
N LEU A 159 7.97 -2.89 -2.90
CA LEU A 159 9.03 -2.60 -1.92
C LEU A 159 8.79 -3.37 -0.61
N ALA A 160 7.54 -3.56 -0.22
CA ALA A 160 7.16 -4.35 0.95
C ALA A 160 7.60 -5.83 0.87
N LEU A 161 7.83 -6.39 -0.32
CA LEU A 161 8.43 -7.72 -0.49
C LEU A 161 9.95 -7.63 -0.69
N VAL A 162 10.43 -6.61 -1.41
CA VAL A 162 11.87 -6.37 -1.64
C VAL A 162 12.65 -6.23 -0.33
N VAL A 163 12.04 -5.67 0.73
CA VAL A 163 12.68 -5.57 2.05
C VAL A 163 13.14 -6.93 2.58
N LEU A 164 12.40 -8.02 2.29
CA LEU A 164 12.78 -9.37 2.69
C LEU A 164 13.97 -9.87 1.87
N ALA A 165 13.98 -9.64 0.55
CA ALA A 165 15.12 -9.99 -0.30
C ALA A 165 16.42 -9.30 0.17
N VAL A 166 16.32 -8.02 0.55
CA VAL A 166 17.46 -7.23 1.03
C VAL A 166 17.97 -7.71 2.39
N GLN A 167 17.06 -8.11 3.29
CA GLN A 167 17.42 -8.61 4.62
C GLN A 167 18.01 -10.01 4.59
N TYR A 168 17.32 -10.97 3.95
CA TYR A 168 17.67 -12.40 4.03
C TYR A 168 18.67 -12.84 2.96
N ARG A 169 18.70 -12.18 1.79
CA ARG A 169 19.66 -12.45 0.71
C ARG A 169 19.72 -13.91 0.23
N ARG A 170 18.64 -14.66 0.41
CA ARG A 170 18.45 -16.03 -0.08
C ARG A 170 17.31 -16.08 -1.07
N HIS A 171 17.45 -16.89 -2.13
CA HIS A 171 16.46 -17.04 -3.21
C HIS A 171 15.87 -15.71 -3.70
N VAL A 172 16.72 -14.69 -3.83
CA VAL A 172 16.29 -13.31 -4.10
C VAL A 172 15.55 -13.17 -5.43
N GLU A 173 15.87 -14.01 -6.41
CA GLU A 173 15.21 -14.04 -7.72
C GLU A 173 13.72 -14.37 -7.59
N ALA A 174 13.36 -15.38 -6.78
CA ALA A 174 11.98 -15.74 -6.52
C ALA A 174 11.22 -14.61 -5.81
N VAL A 175 11.85 -13.96 -4.82
CA VAL A 175 11.25 -12.82 -4.12
C VAL A 175 11.04 -11.63 -5.07
N TYR A 176 11.99 -11.35 -5.97
CA TYR A 176 11.85 -10.28 -6.96
C TYR A 176 10.77 -10.58 -8.00
N LEU A 177 10.60 -11.84 -8.41
CA LEU A 177 9.49 -12.24 -9.29
C LEU A 177 8.14 -11.99 -8.61
N TYR A 178 8.00 -12.35 -7.33
CA TYR A 178 6.79 -12.05 -6.56
C TYR A 178 6.59 -10.56 -6.28
N ALA A 179 7.67 -9.79 -6.10
CA ALA A 179 7.61 -8.34 -5.99
C ALA A 179 7.12 -7.70 -7.30
N LEU A 180 7.58 -8.19 -8.46
CA LEU A 180 7.08 -7.77 -9.77
C LEU A 180 5.60 -8.15 -9.96
N PHE A 181 5.20 -9.32 -9.50
CA PHE A 181 3.79 -9.73 -9.50
C PHE A 181 2.91 -8.79 -8.66
N SER A 182 3.35 -8.50 -7.44
CA SER A 182 2.69 -7.55 -6.54
C SER A 182 2.62 -6.14 -7.13
N PHE A 183 3.71 -5.67 -7.76
CA PHE A 183 3.76 -4.41 -8.50
C PHE A 183 2.67 -4.35 -9.58
N CYS A 184 2.63 -5.34 -10.48
CA CYS A 184 1.70 -5.35 -11.61
C CYS A 184 0.24 -5.41 -11.16
N LEU A 185 -0.07 -6.26 -10.17
CA LEU A 185 -1.42 -6.31 -9.60
C LEU A 185 -1.83 -4.99 -8.96
N SER A 186 -0.93 -4.36 -8.22
CA SER A 186 -1.19 -3.06 -7.60
C SER A 186 -1.42 -1.97 -8.67
N LEU A 187 -0.63 -1.98 -9.75
CA LEU A 187 -0.75 -1.02 -10.84
C LEU A 187 -2.08 -1.13 -11.56
N VAL A 188 -2.48 -2.35 -11.92
CA VAL A 188 -3.79 -2.61 -12.53
C VAL A 188 -4.91 -2.17 -11.60
N ARG A 189 -4.84 -2.53 -10.31
CA ARG A 189 -5.85 -2.16 -9.31
C ARG A 189 -5.99 -0.65 -9.16
N GLU A 190 -4.88 0.09 -9.11
CA GLU A 190 -4.95 1.55 -8.97
C GLU A 190 -5.49 2.22 -10.25
N ILE A 191 -5.17 1.72 -11.45
CA ILE A 191 -5.78 2.22 -12.70
C ILE A 191 -7.30 1.95 -12.74
N ILE A 192 -7.75 0.76 -12.31
CA ILE A 192 -9.19 0.43 -12.21
C ILE A 192 -9.87 1.37 -11.23
N LYS A 193 -9.24 1.62 -10.08
CA LYS A 193 -9.78 2.53 -9.08
C LYS A 193 -9.93 3.96 -9.61
N ASP A 194 -8.95 4.48 -10.34
CA ASP A 194 -9.07 5.80 -10.97
C ASP A 194 -10.23 5.85 -11.98
N MET A 195 -10.51 4.73 -12.67
CA MET A 195 -11.65 4.62 -13.58
C MET A 195 -12.99 4.64 -12.83
N GLU A 196 -13.07 4.06 -11.64
CA GLU A 196 -14.25 4.11 -10.77
C GLU A 196 -14.46 5.50 -10.16
N ASP A 197 -13.36 6.17 -9.77
CA ASP A 197 -13.34 7.42 -9.01
C ASP A 197 -13.36 8.69 -9.90
N VAL A 198 -13.52 8.52 -11.22
CA VAL A 198 -13.39 9.56 -12.26
C VAL A 198 -14.22 10.82 -11.99
N ARG A 199 -15.43 10.68 -11.43
CA ARG A 199 -16.36 11.80 -11.19
C ARG A 199 -15.85 12.73 -10.09
N GLY A 200 -15.48 12.17 -8.93
CA GLY A 200 -14.92 12.94 -7.83
C GLY A 200 -13.56 13.53 -8.18
N ASP A 201 -12.71 12.75 -8.84
CA ASP A 201 -11.37 13.21 -9.24
C ASP A 201 -11.44 14.40 -10.22
N ALA A 202 -12.32 14.36 -11.22
CA ALA A 202 -12.52 15.46 -12.16
C ALA A 202 -13.05 16.72 -11.45
N THR A 203 -13.92 16.57 -10.46
CA THR A 203 -14.49 17.70 -9.70
C THR A 203 -13.43 18.45 -8.89
N PHE A 204 -12.37 17.74 -8.45
CA PHE A 204 -11.27 18.31 -7.66
C PHE A 204 -9.99 18.59 -8.47
N GLY A 205 -10.08 18.57 -9.80
CA GLY A 205 -8.98 18.94 -10.71
C GLY A 205 -7.84 17.94 -10.78
N CYS A 206 -8.09 16.67 -10.43
CA CYS A 206 -7.13 15.60 -10.64
C CYS A 206 -6.97 15.29 -12.14
N GLN A 207 -5.75 14.97 -12.57
CA GLN A 207 -5.45 14.67 -13.96
C GLN A 207 -5.13 13.18 -14.14
N THR A 208 -6.03 12.29 -13.70
CA THR A 208 -5.82 10.84 -13.81
C THR A 208 -5.94 10.36 -15.26
N LEU A 209 -5.43 9.17 -15.56
CA LEU A 209 -5.51 8.56 -16.90
C LEU A 209 -6.92 8.54 -17.51
N PRO A 210 -7.98 8.07 -16.80
CA PRO A 210 -9.33 8.07 -17.36
C PRO A 210 -9.90 9.48 -17.63
N ILE A 211 -9.40 10.51 -16.92
CA ILE A 211 -9.80 11.91 -17.15
C ILE A 211 -9.11 12.45 -18.41
N LEU A 212 -7.80 12.27 -18.54
CA LEU A 212 -7.05 12.84 -19.67
C LEU A 212 -7.22 12.07 -20.98
N TRP A 213 -7.17 10.74 -20.93
CA TRP A 213 -7.17 9.90 -22.12
C TRP A 213 -8.55 9.32 -22.45
N GLY A 214 -9.50 9.44 -21.51
CA GLY A 214 -10.82 8.84 -21.61
C GLY A 214 -10.82 7.34 -21.34
N MET A 215 -12.00 6.83 -20.96
CA MET A 215 -12.19 5.44 -20.50
C MET A 215 -11.72 4.37 -21.49
N ARG A 216 -11.88 4.60 -22.80
CA ARG A 216 -11.50 3.62 -23.83
C ARG A 216 -9.99 3.41 -23.88
N ARG A 217 -9.20 4.49 -23.94
CA ARG A 217 -7.74 4.41 -24.01
C ARG A 217 -7.15 3.87 -22.71
N THR A 218 -7.70 4.23 -21.56
CA THR A 218 -7.28 3.68 -20.26
C THR A 218 -7.51 2.18 -20.18
N LYS A 219 -8.64 1.66 -20.70
CA LYS A 219 -8.87 0.21 -20.81
C LYS A 219 -7.85 -0.48 -21.73
N THR A 220 -7.56 0.12 -22.89
CA THR A 220 -6.53 -0.42 -23.79
C THR A 220 -5.17 -0.51 -23.12
N LEU A 221 -4.73 0.55 -22.42
CA LEU A 221 -3.49 0.53 -21.64
C LEU A 221 -3.50 -0.61 -20.60
N LEU A 222 -4.60 -0.75 -19.87
CA LEU A 222 -4.74 -1.80 -18.86
C LEU A 222 -4.61 -3.21 -19.46
N TYR A 223 -5.23 -3.45 -20.62
CA TYR A 223 -5.07 -4.73 -21.34
C TYR A 223 -3.63 -4.96 -21.80
N ILE A 224 -2.95 -3.92 -22.30
CA ILE A 224 -1.53 -4.01 -22.68
C ILE A 224 -0.65 -4.38 -21.48
N ILE A 225 -0.89 -3.77 -20.31
CA ILE A 225 -0.16 -4.08 -19.08
C ILE A 225 -0.39 -5.54 -18.67
N LEU A 226 -1.64 -6.01 -18.69
CA LEU A 226 -1.98 -7.40 -18.33
C LEU A 226 -1.36 -8.42 -19.28
N VAL A 227 -1.40 -8.18 -20.59
CA VAL A 227 -0.80 -9.07 -21.59
C VAL A 227 0.72 -9.09 -21.45
N SER A 228 1.36 -7.92 -21.35
CA SER A 228 2.81 -7.82 -21.14
C SER A 228 3.24 -8.57 -19.89
N PHE A 229 2.48 -8.42 -18.81
CA PHE A 229 2.72 -9.12 -17.56
C PHE A 229 2.58 -10.64 -17.68
N PHE A 230 1.52 -11.11 -18.34
CA PHE A 230 1.32 -12.54 -18.60
C PHE A 230 2.48 -13.13 -19.43
N LEU A 231 2.95 -12.41 -20.45
CA LEU A 231 4.08 -12.85 -21.28
C LEU A 231 5.39 -12.91 -20.48
N ILE A 232 5.67 -11.93 -19.62
CA ILE A 232 6.85 -11.94 -18.73
C ILE A 232 6.79 -13.16 -17.80
N LEU A 233 5.62 -13.42 -17.20
CA LEU A 233 5.44 -14.56 -16.30
C LEU A 233 5.57 -15.91 -17.03
N ALA A 234 4.96 -16.04 -18.21
CA ALA A 234 5.08 -17.24 -19.03
C ALA A 234 6.54 -17.48 -19.48
N GLY A 235 7.29 -16.42 -19.73
CA GLY A 235 8.71 -16.47 -20.04
C GLY A 235 9.56 -16.91 -18.83
N SER A 236 9.30 -16.36 -17.64
CA SER A 236 10.08 -16.69 -16.44
C SER A 236 9.89 -18.14 -15.99
N LEU A 237 8.69 -18.72 -16.18
CA LEU A 237 8.41 -20.12 -15.91
C LEU A 237 9.20 -21.09 -16.80
N ARG A 238 9.61 -20.67 -18.00
CA ARG A 238 10.42 -21.48 -18.92
C ARG A 238 11.90 -21.49 -18.60
N VAL A 239 12.37 -20.55 -17.78
CA VAL A 239 13.78 -20.36 -17.42
C VAL A 239 14.12 -21.05 -16.09
N LEU A 240 13.12 -21.36 -15.26
CA LEU A 240 13.34 -22.13 -14.03
C LEU A 240 13.63 -23.59 -14.38
N PRO A 241 14.74 -24.18 -13.90
CA PRO A 241 15.03 -25.60 -14.12
C PRO A 241 13.89 -26.46 -13.55
N PRO A 242 13.54 -27.58 -14.21
CA PRO A 242 12.59 -28.53 -13.61
C PRO A 242 13.17 -29.00 -12.28
N SER A 243 12.36 -28.83 -11.22
CA SER A 243 12.61 -29.30 -9.86
C SER A 243 12.82 -30.81 -9.80
#